data_AF-A0A2N9E8X2-F1
#
_entry.id   AF-A0A2N9E8X2-F1
#
_cell.length_a   1.000
_cell.length_b   1.000
_cell.length_c   1.000
_cell.angle_alpha   90.00
_cell.angle_beta   90.00
_cell.angle_gamma   90.00
#
_symmetry.space_group_name_H-M   'P 1'
#
loop_
_entity.id
_entity.type
_entity.pdbx_description
1 polymer ?
#
loop_
_entity_poly.entity_id
_entity_poly.type
_entity_poly.pdbx_seq_one_letter_code
_entity_poly.pdbx_strand_id
1 'polypeptide(L)'
;MYFDKTTLEAEELKEKTGRIHATLMKSPEIDDYIFSLGGIASEPVIQLSSKFVIPETDRFIGIEDPKQHLLQYLNFVKMEGLNEQQVLYAFPLSLTGIATKWYYTWDVEKTKVWKELINLFIKQFAYNTMVDVTIEDLETIQ
;
A
#
# COMPACT_ATOMS: atom_id res chain seq x y z
N MET A 1 -14.22 10.16 -42.90
CA MET A 1 -12.98 9.99 -42.13
C MET A 1 -13.31 9.07 -40.95
N TYR A 2 -12.89 7.81 -41.03
CA TYR A 2 -13.03 6.87 -39.91
C TYR A 2 -11.91 7.19 -38.91
N PHE A 3 -12.26 7.69 -37.73
CA PHE A 3 -11.32 7.69 -36.61
C PHE A 3 -11.18 6.25 -36.14
N ASP A 4 -9.95 5.72 -36.17
CA ASP A 4 -9.65 4.38 -35.71
C ASP A 4 -9.97 4.29 -34.21
N LYS A 5 -10.86 3.37 -33.84
CA LYS A 5 -11.34 3.17 -32.47
C LYS A 5 -10.18 2.93 -31.50
N THR A 6 -9.11 2.33 -32.01
CA THR A 6 -7.86 2.03 -31.29
C THR A 6 -7.13 3.30 -30.84
N THR A 7 -7.12 4.35 -31.66
CA THR A 7 -6.52 5.64 -31.30
C THR A 7 -7.31 6.38 -30.22
N LEU A 8 -8.65 6.27 -30.24
CA LEU A 8 -9.50 6.90 -29.24
C LEU A 8 -9.32 6.24 -27.85
N GLU A 9 -9.25 4.90 -27.82
CA GLU A 9 -9.02 4.14 -26.59
C GLU A 9 -7.61 4.40 -25.99
N ALA A 10 -6.59 4.58 -26.83
CA ALA A 10 -5.24 4.91 -26.38
C ALA A 10 -5.13 6.34 -25.81
N GLU A 11 -5.85 7.31 -26.40
CA GLU A 11 -5.92 8.67 -25.88
C GLU A 11 -6.70 8.74 -24.56
N GLU A 12 -7.82 8.01 -24.44
CA GLU A 12 -8.59 7.92 -23.21
C GLU A 12 -7.78 7.25 -22.09
N LEU A 13 -7.02 6.20 -22.41
CA LEU A 13 -6.11 5.55 -21.47
C LEU A 13 -4.99 6.50 -21.02
N LYS A 14 -4.40 7.27 -21.94
CA LYS A 14 -3.35 8.26 -21.63
C LYS A 14 -3.90 9.42 -20.80
N GLU A 15 -5.11 9.88 -21.09
CA GLU A 15 -5.79 10.90 -20.30
C GLU A 15 -6.13 10.39 -18.90
N LYS A 16 -6.66 9.17 -18.79
CA LYS A 16 -6.97 8.54 -17.50
C LYS A 16 -5.71 8.32 -16.68
N THR A 17 -4.61 7.90 -17.30
CA THR A 17 -3.30 7.75 -16.66
C THR A 17 -2.74 9.11 -16.23
N GLY A 18 -2.89 10.16 -17.06
CA GLY A 18 -2.49 11.52 -16.75
C GLY A 18 -3.30 12.13 -15.60
N ARG A 19 -4.60 11.87 -15.54
CA ARG A 19 -5.49 12.27 -14.43
C ARG A 19 -5.09 11.56 -13.14
N ILE A 20 -4.82 10.25 -13.18
CA ILE A 20 -4.33 9.49 -12.02
C ILE A 20 -2.98 10.06 -11.54
N HIS A 21 -2.03 10.31 -12.44
CA HIS A 21 -0.74 10.89 -12.09
C HIS A 21 -0.88 12.31 -11.50
N ALA A 22 -1.80 13.13 -12.05
CA ALA A 22 -2.08 14.47 -11.53
C ALA A 22 -2.80 14.45 -10.18
N THR A 23 -3.64 13.43 -9.92
CA THR A 23 -4.27 13.22 -8.60
C THR A 23 -3.25 12.74 -7.57
N LEU A 24 -2.29 11.87 -7.96
CA LEU A 24 -1.19 11.42 -7.09
C LEU A 24 -0.22 12.56 -6.69
N MET A 25 -0.02 13.55 -7.57
CA MET A 25 0.83 14.72 -7.29
C MET A 25 0.10 15.86 -6.57
N LYS A 26 -1.17 15.67 -6.18
CA LYS A 26 -2.03 16.66 -5.53
C LYS A 26 -2.48 16.19 -4.14
N SER A 27 -1.60 15.64 -3.33
CA SER A 27 -1.87 15.49 -1.89
C SER A 27 -1.08 16.54 -1.08
N PRO A 28 -1.60 17.77 -0.95
CA PRO A 28 -1.10 18.76 0.01
C PRO A 28 -0.91 18.18 1.43
N GLU A 29 -1.69 17.16 1.77
CA GLU A 29 -1.67 16.43 3.05
C GLU A 29 -0.31 15.78 3.37
N ILE A 30 0.45 15.30 2.37
CA ILE A 30 1.78 14.71 2.61
C ILE A 30 2.79 15.81 2.91
N ASP A 31 2.75 16.91 2.16
CA ASP A 31 3.66 18.04 2.36
C ASP A 31 3.41 18.69 3.72
N ASP A 32 2.13 18.85 4.10
CA ASP A 32 1.72 19.33 5.42
C ASP A 32 2.14 18.35 6.54
N TYR A 33 2.02 17.03 6.33
CA TYR A 33 2.46 16.00 7.28
C TYR A 33 3.99 15.99 7.46
N ILE A 34 4.76 16.09 6.38
CA ILE A 34 6.23 16.19 6.42
C ILE A 34 6.65 17.48 7.13
N PHE A 35 5.98 18.60 6.83
CA PHE A 35 6.24 19.88 7.48
C PHE A 35 5.89 19.86 8.98
N SER A 36 4.83 19.14 9.36
CA SER A 36 4.48 18.87 10.77
C SER A 36 5.51 17.99 11.48
N LEU A 37 6.03 16.95 10.83
CA LEU A 37 7.09 16.09 11.39
C LEU A 37 8.43 16.82 11.55
N GLY A 38 8.65 17.89 10.79
CA GLY A 38 9.75 18.84 10.98
C GLY A 38 9.73 19.56 12.34
N GLY A 39 8.58 19.55 13.03
CA GLY A 39 8.40 20.01 14.41
C GLY A 39 7.92 18.87 15.31
N ILE A 40 8.83 18.01 15.77
CA ILE A 40 8.66 16.85 16.69
C ILE A 40 8.00 17.14 18.06
N ALA A 41 7.14 18.15 18.21
CA ALA A 41 6.76 18.72 19.50
C ALA A 41 5.33 18.41 20.01
N SER A 42 4.48 17.63 19.32
CA SER A 42 3.10 17.40 19.81
C SER A 42 2.51 15.99 19.68
N GLU A 43 3.19 15.03 19.04
CA GLU A 43 2.66 13.66 18.96
C GLU A 43 3.19 12.79 20.12
N PRO A 44 2.35 11.91 20.70
CA PRO A 44 2.81 10.94 21.68
C PRO A 44 3.94 10.12 21.04
N VAL A 45 5.08 10.03 21.72
CA VAL A 45 6.23 9.29 21.21
C VAL A 45 5.87 7.80 21.21
N ILE A 46 5.45 7.28 20.06
CA ILE A 46 5.28 5.85 19.85
C ILE A 46 6.68 5.25 19.78
N GLN A 47 7.09 4.55 20.84
CA GLN A 47 8.41 3.92 20.91
C GLN A 47 8.29 2.45 20.55
N LEU A 48 9.02 2.04 19.52
CA LEU A 48 9.37 0.64 19.29
C LEU A 48 10.65 0.32 20.07
N SER A 49 10.87 -0.97 20.39
CA SER A 49 12.12 -1.37 21.04
C SER A 49 13.30 -1.10 20.12
N SER A 50 14.49 -0.82 20.67
CA SER A 50 15.70 -0.59 19.87
C SER A 50 16.18 -1.82 19.08
N LYS A 51 15.61 -2.99 19.36
CA LYS A 51 15.87 -4.25 18.67
C LYS A 51 14.81 -4.57 17.62
N PHE A 52 13.74 -3.78 17.55
CA PHE A 52 12.65 -4.00 16.62
C PHE A 52 13.13 -3.80 15.19
N VAL A 53 13.16 -4.89 14.41
CA VAL A 53 13.51 -4.88 13.00
C VAL A 53 12.61 -5.89 12.30
N ILE A 54 11.93 -5.46 11.24
CA ILE A 54 11.27 -6.38 10.31
C ILE A 54 12.33 -6.77 9.27
N PRO A 55 12.70 -8.07 9.19
CA PRO A 55 13.68 -8.56 8.23
C PRO A 55 13.29 -8.17 6.80
N GLU A 56 14.27 -7.86 5.96
CA GLU A 56 14.00 -7.45 4.56
C GLU A 56 13.27 -8.53 3.77
N THR A 57 13.55 -9.80 4.07
CA THR A 57 12.88 -10.97 3.48
C THR A 57 11.40 -11.06 3.81
N ASP A 58 10.97 -10.43 4.90
CA ASP A 58 9.60 -10.50 5.41
C ASP A 58 8.78 -9.27 5.01
N ARG A 59 9.39 -8.32 4.30
CA ARG A 59 8.71 -7.12 3.82
C ARG A 59 7.92 -7.42 2.56
N PHE A 60 6.71 -6.86 2.49
CA PHE A 60 5.82 -6.96 1.36
C PHE A 60 6.29 -6.05 0.24
N ILE A 61 6.66 -6.64 -0.91
CA ILE A 61 7.05 -5.88 -2.09
C ILE A 61 5.81 -5.32 -2.78
N GLY A 62 4.71 -6.08 -2.77
CA GLY A 62 3.47 -5.76 -3.48
C GLY A 62 3.12 -6.75 -4.59
N ILE A 63 3.71 -7.94 -4.59
CA ILE A 63 3.40 -9.04 -5.54
C ILE A 63 2.94 -10.31 -4.82
N GLU A 64 3.18 -10.39 -3.52
CA GLU A 64 2.84 -11.51 -2.66
C GLU A 64 1.34 -11.49 -2.30
N ASP A 65 0.81 -12.60 -1.76
CA ASP A 65 -0.56 -12.63 -1.25
C ASP A 65 -0.69 -11.68 -0.04
N PRO A 66 -1.51 -10.62 -0.14
CA PRO A 66 -1.66 -9.65 0.94
C PRO A 66 -2.24 -10.28 2.21
N LYS A 67 -3.11 -11.31 2.11
CA LYS A 67 -3.66 -11.98 3.29
C LYS A 67 -2.59 -12.76 4.03
N GLN A 68 -1.73 -13.47 3.31
CA GLN A 68 -0.60 -14.19 3.90
C GLN A 68 0.36 -13.22 4.59
N HIS A 69 0.69 -12.10 3.94
CA HIS A 69 1.54 -11.07 4.54
C HIS A 69 0.94 -10.54 5.86
N LEU A 70 -0.36 -10.21 5.87
CA LEU A 70 -1.03 -9.75 7.09
C LEU A 70 -0.98 -10.77 8.22
N LEU A 71 -1.15 -12.06 7.92
CA LEU A 71 -1.04 -13.11 8.93
C LEU A 71 0.38 -13.20 9.51
N GLN A 72 1.40 -13.14 8.65
CA GLN A 72 2.80 -13.14 9.08
C GLN A 72 3.13 -11.92 9.94
N TYR A 73 2.70 -10.73 9.48
CA TYR A 73 2.88 -9.48 10.19
C TYR A 73 2.19 -9.49 11.56
N LEU A 74 0.92 -9.93 11.64
CA LEU A 74 0.19 -10.03 12.89
C LEU A 74 0.82 -11.01 13.89
N ASN A 75 1.38 -12.12 13.40
CA ASN A 75 2.13 -13.05 14.24
C ASN A 75 3.41 -12.42 14.77
N PHE A 76 4.15 -11.71 13.91
CA PHE A 76 5.37 -11.02 14.29
C PHE A 76 5.12 -9.96 15.37
N VAL A 77 4.16 -9.06 15.17
CA VAL A 77 3.86 -8.01 16.17
C VAL A 77 3.31 -8.58 17.48
N LYS A 78 2.63 -9.73 17.43
CA LYS A 78 2.20 -10.47 18.63
C LYS A 78 3.40 -11.05 19.39
N MET A 79 4.40 -11.59 18.69
CA MET A 79 5.63 -12.09 19.31
C MET A 79 6.43 -10.96 19.96
N GLU A 80 6.47 -9.80 19.32
CA GLU A 80 7.11 -8.58 19.84
C GLU A 80 6.31 -7.88 20.94
N GLY A 81 5.07 -8.31 21.21
CA GLY A 81 4.22 -7.75 22.26
C GLY A 81 3.74 -6.33 21.99
N LEU A 82 3.58 -5.95 20.72
CA LEU A 82 3.17 -4.60 20.35
C LEU A 82 1.70 -4.31 20.69
N ASN A 83 1.43 -3.09 21.15
CA ASN A 83 0.06 -2.58 21.26
C ASN A 83 -0.46 -2.05 19.90
N GLU A 84 -1.75 -1.76 19.81
CA GLU A 84 -2.39 -1.34 18.55
C GLU A 84 -1.74 -0.10 17.90
N GLN A 85 -1.31 0.89 18.70
CA GLN A 85 -0.63 2.08 18.17
C GLN A 85 0.75 1.73 17.60
N GLN A 86 1.49 0.85 18.27
CA GLN A 86 2.78 0.36 17.79
C GLN A 86 2.64 -0.51 16.54
N VAL A 87 1.57 -1.30 16.44
CA VAL A 87 1.24 -2.06 15.22
C VAL A 87 1.02 -1.09 14.06
N LEU A 88 0.16 -0.09 14.22
CA LEU A 88 -0.07 0.93 13.20
C LEU A 88 1.24 1.62 12.76
N TYR A 89 2.07 2.00 13.74
CA TYR A 89 3.35 2.65 13.48
C TYR A 89 4.38 1.73 12.80
N ALA A 90 4.36 0.43 13.09
CA ALA A 90 5.29 -0.54 12.52
C ALA A 90 4.88 -1.04 11.12
N PHE A 91 3.60 -0.92 10.74
CA PHE A 91 3.12 -1.44 9.46
C PHE A 91 3.86 -0.89 8.22
N PRO A 92 4.16 0.42 8.10
CA PRO A 92 4.93 0.93 6.95
C PRO A 92 6.33 0.31 6.84
N LEU A 93 6.90 -0.13 7.96
CA LEU A 93 8.23 -0.77 8.01
C LEU A 93 8.19 -2.21 7.47
N SER A 94 7.00 -2.82 7.39
CA SER A 94 6.80 -4.13 6.76
C SER A 94 6.62 -4.05 5.25
N LEU A 95 6.66 -2.85 4.65
CA LEU A 95 6.48 -2.64 3.23
C LEU A 95 7.81 -2.29 2.56
N THR A 96 7.95 -2.67 1.30
CA THR A 96 9.06 -2.23 0.45
C THR A 96 8.57 -1.93 -0.98
N GLY A 97 9.40 -1.28 -1.79
CA GLY A 97 9.14 -1.10 -3.22
C GLY A 97 7.82 -0.39 -3.53
N ILE A 98 6.95 -1.04 -4.32
CA ILE A 98 5.67 -0.47 -4.76
C ILE A 98 4.66 -0.37 -3.60
N ALA A 99 4.75 -1.25 -2.60
CA ALA A 99 3.87 -1.22 -1.45
C ALA A 99 4.14 -0.01 -0.54
N THR A 100 5.41 0.35 -0.33
CA THR A 100 5.75 1.56 0.43
C THR A 100 5.25 2.81 -0.27
N LYS A 101 5.41 2.89 -1.60
CA LYS A 101 4.89 4.03 -2.38
C LYS A 101 3.38 4.14 -2.24
N TRP A 102 2.67 3.01 -2.36
CA TRP A 102 1.22 2.97 -2.15
C TRP A 102 0.83 3.50 -0.76
N TYR A 103 1.50 3.08 0.31
CA TYR A 103 1.15 3.49 1.66
C TYR A 103 1.14 5.01 1.83
N TYR A 104 2.15 5.69 1.28
CA TYR A 104 2.25 7.15 1.38
C TYR A 104 1.33 7.91 0.42
N THR A 105 0.62 7.26 -0.51
CA THR A 105 -0.33 7.96 -1.40
C THR A 105 -1.70 8.22 -0.78
N TRP A 106 -1.97 7.72 0.44
CA TRP A 106 -3.28 7.82 1.07
C TRP A 106 -3.35 8.86 2.19
N ASP A 107 -4.59 9.31 2.41
CA ASP A 107 -5.01 10.14 3.52
C ASP A 107 -4.51 9.58 4.86
N VAL A 108 -3.67 10.39 5.52
CA VAL A 108 -3.01 10.09 6.79
C VAL A 108 -4.01 9.76 7.90
N GLU A 109 -5.23 10.28 7.85
CA GLU A 109 -6.25 9.99 8.87
C GLU A 109 -6.78 8.56 8.77
N LYS A 110 -6.83 7.99 7.56
CA LYS A 110 -7.32 6.61 7.34
C LYS A 110 -6.29 5.57 7.74
N THR A 111 -5.01 5.91 7.72
CA THR A 111 -3.93 4.99 8.12
C THR A 111 -3.73 4.94 9.64
N LYS A 112 -4.40 5.81 10.41
CA LYS A 112 -4.40 5.81 11.89
C LYS A 112 -5.37 4.80 12.53
N VAL A 113 -6.23 4.16 11.74
CA VAL A 113 -7.20 3.18 12.23
C VAL A 113 -6.91 1.82 11.60
N TRP A 114 -6.58 0.82 12.42
CA TRP A 114 -6.09 -0.49 11.94
C TRP A 114 -7.06 -1.14 10.95
N LYS A 115 -8.35 -1.12 11.28
CA LYS A 115 -9.40 -1.69 10.42
C LYS A 115 -9.45 -1.03 9.04
N GLU A 116 -9.36 0.30 8.98
CA GLU A 116 -9.42 1.04 7.72
C GLU A 116 -8.15 0.84 6.89
N LEU A 117 -6.98 0.85 7.53
CA LEU A 117 -5.70 0.55 6.90
C LEU A 117 -5.71 -0.84 6.23
N ILE A 118 -6.21 -1.86 6.93
CA ILE A 118 -6.28 -3.23 6.39
C ILE A 118 -7.25 -3.34 5.23
N ASN A 119 -8.41 -2.68 5.31
CA ASN A 119 -9.37 -2.65 4.21
C ASN A 119 -8.75 -2.01 2.95
N LEU A 120 -8.02 -0.91 3.12
CA LEU A 120 -7.31 -0.26 2.02
C LEU A 120 -6.21 -1.16 1.44
N PHE A 121 -5.42 -1.81 2.31
CA PHE A 121 -4.34 -2.71 1.90
C PHE A 121 -4.86 -3.91 1.09
N ILE A 122 -5.87 -4.62 1.62
CA ILE A 122 -6.47 -5.75 0.92
C ILE A 122 -7.08 -5.31 -0.41
N LYS A 123 -7.79 -4.17 -0.44
CA LYS A 123 -8.40 -3.66 -1.66
C LYS A 123 -7.36 -3.31 -2.72
N GLN A 124 -6.23 -2.73 -2.32
CA GLN A 124 -5.16 -2.37 -3.24
C GLN A 124 -4.53 -3.59 -3.90
N PHE A 125 -4.20 -4.60 -3.09
CA PHE A 125 -3.41 -5.74 -3.52
C PHE A 125 -4.27 -6.99 -3.78
N ALA A 126 -5.58 -6.84 -3.92
CA ALA A 126 -6.53 -7.94 -4.10
C ALA A 126 -6.17 -8.83 -5.31
N TYR A 127 -5.64 -8.23 -6.38
CA TYR A 127 -5.21 -8.93 -7.60
C TYR A 127 -3.97 -9.82 -7.41
N ASN A 128 -3.27 -9.70 -6.28
CA ASN A 128 -2.11 -10.54 -5.95
C ASN A 128 -2.51 -11.79 -5.16
N THR A 129 -3.79 -11.98 -4.88
CA THR A 129 -4.26 -13.31 -4.50
C THR A 129 -3.99 -14.23 -5.68
N MET A 130 -3.41 -15.40 -5.44
CA MET A 130 -3.24 -16.42 -6.49
C MET A 130 -4.59 -16.60 -7.17
N VAL A 131 -4.75 -15.99 -8.36
CA VAL A 131 -5.63 -16.54 -9.36
C VAL A 131 -4.95 -17.86 -9.67
N ASP A 132 -5.56 -18.97 -9.25
CA ASP A 132 -5.28 -20.27 -9.86
C ASP A 132 -5.59 -20.07 -11.35
N VAL A 133 -4.62 -19.57 -12.11
CA VAL A 133 -4.67 -19.58 -13.57
C VAL A 133 -4.48 -21.05 -13.89
N THR A 134 -5.58 -21.76 -13.95
CA THR A 134 -5.60 -23.11 -14.49
C THR A 134 -5.17 -23.01 -15.94
N ILE A 135 -4.43 -24.01 -16.42
CA ILE A 135 -3.95 -24.06 -17.81
C ILE A 135 -5.12 -23.92 -18.80
N GLU A 136 -6.35 -24.26 -18.39
CA GLU A 136 -7.59 -24.09 -19.17
C GLU A 136 -7.91 -22.62 -19.52
N ASP A 137 -7.60 -21.65 -18.66
CA ASP A 137 -7.88 -20.22 -18.93
C ASP A 137 -6.95 -19.65 -20.01
N LEU A 138 -5.79 -20.27 -20.24
CA LEU A 138 -4.84 -19.90 -21.29
C LEU A 138 -5.21 -20.49 -22.66
N GLU A 139 -6.13 -21.47 -22.72
CA GLU A 139 -6.52 -22.15 -23.97
C GLU A 139 -7.69 -21.49 -24.70
N THR A 140 -8.34 -20.48 -24.13
CA THR A 140 -9.45 -19.75 -24.80
C THR A 140 -9.04 -18.51 -25.61
N ILE A 141 -7.74 -18.28 -25.82
CA ILE A 141 -7.27 -17.32 -26.83
C ILE A 141 -6.76 -18.10 -28.04
N GLN A 142 -7.68 -18.65 -28.84
CA GLN A 142 -7.36 -19.19 -30.15
C GLN A 142 -8.46 -18.84 -31.17
#